data_AF-A0AAP5AM35-F1
#
_entry.id   AF-A0AAP5AM35-F1
#
_cell.length_a   1.000
_cell.length_b   1.000
_cell.length_c   1.000
_cell.angle_alpha   90.00
_cell.angle_beta   90.00
_cell.angle_gamma   90.00
#
_symmetry.space_group_name_H-M   'P 1'
#
loop_
_entity.id
_entity.type
_entity.pdbx_description
1 polymer ?
#
loop_
_entity_poly.entity_id
_entity_poly.type
_entity_poly.pdbx_seq_one_letter_code
_entity_poly.pdbx_strand_id
1 'polypeptide(L)'
;MVSGKKRTRARSAWLLLCGFVLVGTATFASAAQAADKSQQAYWAGFAYTADQSAVEASTPRAAAVLKARGLAPLNQALWARLQAQRPASLELIDQPLAMLDGTTSATVLATALDRELVSIEPIGGQYKVLVEVALQALFFDFRERQVVASYPITLQRIDVMEFLPDEDDIDAIVADLLYGKAATGLPQVLADTLAKAKLPAASTRRLQVGEVTLSDAVRAKLPDAVDEQVLRATLAHELSKTLSSNTGIGLLPPATGQAIGGAMAARFADGKVYQLKIPEPDYVVKLRLDALKNGVINETPAMKTMLFGAFFQATVVEPFSGKVFFDQPLRKGATKVVPSTQWHVDQWSASYETTLAGLDAFAGAAAKRADSKAWLDEQKPGGKPLQQQTQALQELITSCR
;
A
#
# COMPACT_ATOMS: atom_id res chain seq x y z
N MET A 1 30.08 -15.36 74.46
CA MET A 1 30.09 -14.70 75.79
C MET A 1 30.58 -13.28 75.58
N VAL A 2 29.68 -12.32 75.34
CA VAL A 2 29.02 -11.43 76.32
C VAL A 2 29.98 -10.42 76.96
N SER A 3 29.54 -9.16 76.93
CA SER A 3 30.00 -7.98 77.66
C SER A 3 31.10 -7.17 76.95
N GLY A 4 30.89 -5.96 76.42
CA GLY A 4 29.83 -4.97 76.63
C GLY A 4 30.17 -4.02 77.78
N LYS A 5 30.36 -2.73 77.45
CA LYS A 5 29.82 -1.52 78.12
C LYS A 5 30.71 -0.29 77.81
N LYS A 6 30.15 0.70 77.11
CA LYS A 6 29.65 2.02 77.62
C LYS A 6 30.77 3.07 77.60
N ARG A 7 30.54 4.36 77.30
CA ARG A 7 29.31 5.15 77.17
C ARG A 7 29.65 6.44 76.41
N THR A 8 28.70 6.90 75.62
CA THR A 8 28.59 8.16 74.89
C THR A 8 28.44 9.40 75.77
N ARG A 9 29.06 10.51 75.37
CA ARG A 9 28.74 11.92 75.69
C ARG A 9 28.59 12.63 74.32
N ALA A 10 27.44 13.18 73.96
CA ALA A 10 26.83 14.44 74.40
C ALA A 10 26.92 15.46 73.25
N ARG A 11 25.74 15.98 72.89
CA ARG A 11 25.45 17.01 71.88
C ARG A 11 26.17 18.32 72.22
N SER A 12 26.55 19.10 71.22
CA SER A 12 25.88 20.37 70.85
C SER A 12 26.81 21.28 70.04
N ALA A 13 26.17 22.04 69.15
CA ALA A 13 26.72 22.83 68.06
C ALA A 13 27.50 24.06 68.51
N TRP A 14 28.54 24.42 67.76
CA TRP A 14 29.12 25.76 67.70
C TRP A 14 29.36 26.14 66.23
N LEU A 15 28.95 27.36 65.90
CA LEU A 15 28.96 28.00 64.58
C LEU A 15 30.37 28.15 63.99
N LEU A 16 30.51 27.97 62.67
CA LEU A 16 31.58 28.59 61.88
C LEU A 16 31.07 29.08 60.51
N LEU A 17 31.14 30.40 60.39
CA LEU A 17 31.40 31.27 59.25
C LEU A 17 31.48 30.72 57.80
N CYS A 18 30.73 31.43 56.94
CA CYS A 18 31.15 32.05 55.67
C CYS A 18 32.03 31.26 54.69
N GLY A 19 31.46 30.93 53.52
CA GLY A 19 32.20 30.60 52.31
C GLY A 19 31.27 30.54 51.10
N PHE A 20 31.10 31.68 50.43
CA PHE A 20 30.43 31.80 49.13
C PHE A 20 31.16 30.94 48.09
N VAL A 21 30.49 29.93 47.54
CA VAL A 21 30.84 29.33 46.24
C VAL A 21 29.55 29.28 45.40
N LEU A 22 29.40 30.27 44.54
CA LEU A 22 28.62 30.16 43.31
C LEU A 22 29.46 29.36 42.33
N VAL A 23 28.86 28.36 41.66
CA VAL A 23 28.97 28.04 40.22
C VAL A 23 28.32 26.67 39.96
N GLY A 24 27.32 26.66 39.08
CA GLY A 24 27.00 25.49 38.27
C GLY A 24 25.77 24.65 38.63
N THR A 25 24.59 25.25 38.84
CA THR A 25 23.35 24.48 38.70
C THR A 25 23.14 24.13 37.23
N ALA A 26 23.43 22.88 36.86
CA ALA A 26 23.05 22.29 35.59
C ALA A 26 21.52 22.27 35.50
N THR A 27 20.96 23.27 34.80
CA THR A 27 19.61 23.22 34.28
C THR A 27 19.59 22.16 33.18
N PHE A 28 19.08 20.98 33.51
CA PHE A 28 18.60 20.04 32.51
C PHE A 28 17.44 20.74 31.79
N ALA A 29 17.75 21.39 30.67
CA ALA A 29 16.76 21.78 29.69
C ALA A 29 16.15 20.46 29.17
N SER A 30 14.99 20.09 29.72
CA SER A 30 14.10 19.15 29.06
C SER A 30 13.76 19.76 27.72
N ALA A 31 14.41 19.29 26.67
CA ALA A 31 13.95 19.50 25.32
C ALA A 31 12.52 18.96 25.27
N ALA A 32 11.55 19.87 25.27
CA ALA A 32 10.20 19.51 24.89
C ALA A 32 10.29 19.00 23.45
N GLN A 33 10.29 17.67 23.28
CA GLN A 33 9.86 17.09 22.02
C GLN A 33 8.48 17.70 21.76
N ALA A 34 8.39 18.54 20.72
CA ALA A 34 7.11 18.91 20.17
C ALA A 34 6.39 17.60 19.87
N ALA A 35 5.38 17.27 20.67
CA ALA A 35 4.48 16.17 20.37
C ALA A 35 3.86 16.52 19.02
N ASP A 36 4.24 15.76 18.00
CA ASP A 36 3.62 15.86 16.68
C ASP A 36 2.11 15.69 16.93
N LYS A 37 1.32 16.75 16.71
CA LYS A 37 -0.13 16.69 17.00
C LYS A 37 -0.70 15.60 16.11
N SER A 38 -1.25 14.53 16.70
CA SER A 38 -1.88 13.48 15.93
C SER A 38 -2.96 14.09 15.04
N GLN A 39 -2.89 13.82 13.75
CA GLN A 39 -3.86 14.35 12.80
C GLN A 39 -5.18 13.60 12.98
N GLN A 40 -6.31 14.31 12.92
CA GLN A 40 -7.63 13.71 13.13
C GLN A 40 -8.23 13.22 11.81
N ALA A 41 -8.86 12.06 11.85
CA ALA A 41 -9.68 11.55 10.74
C ALA A 41 -10.97 10.93 11.25
N TYR A 42 -12.10 11.33 10.67
CA TYR A 42 -13.41 10.77 10.96
C TYR A 42 -13.59 9.45 10.22
N TRP A 43 -13.88 8.37 10.95
CA TRP A 43 -14.13 7.05 10.38
C TRP A 43 -15.51 7.02 9.71
N ALA A 44 -15.54 6.67 8.43
CA ALA A 44 -16.78 6.62 7.65
C ALA A 44 -17.20 5.20 7.26
N GLY A 45 -16.38 4.20 7.56
CA GLY A 45 -16.66 2.80 7.24
C GLY A 45 -16.15 2.36 5.86
N PHE A 46 -16.68 1.23 5.43
CA PHE A 46 -16.46 0.66 4.12
C PHE A 46 -17.24 1.41 3.03
N ALA A 47 -16.61 1.59 1.87
CA ALA A 47 -17.15 2.25 0.69
C ALA A 47 -16.79 1.48 -0.59
N TYR A 48 -17.36 1.90 -1.72
CA TYR A 48 -16.96 1.46 -3.06
C TYR A 48 -16.33 2.65 -3.78
N THR A 49 -15.45 2.42 -4.74
CA THR A 49 -14.88 3.51 -5.57
C THR A 49 -15.52 3.62 -6.95
N ALA A 50 -16.36 2.65 -7.33
CA ALA A 50 -17.20 2.68 -8.51
C ALA A 50 -18.64 3.15 -8.24
N ASP A 51 -19.32 3.64 -9.28
CA ASP A 51 -20.76 3.89 -9.26
C ASP A 51 -21.55 2.60 -9.00
N GLN A 52 -22.74 2.71 -8.40
CA GLN A 52 -23.56 1.55 -7.99
C GLN A 52 -23.82 0.56 -9.14
N SER A 53 -24.03 1.04 -10.37
CA SER A 53 -24.25 0.19 -11.54
C SER A 53 -23.00 -0.55 -12.01
N ALA A 54 -21.81 -0.12 -11.59
CA ALA A 54 -20.52 -0.69 -11.97
C ALA A 54 -19.88 -1.55 -10.88
N VAL A 55 -20.31 -1.43 -9.62
CA VAL A 55 -19.80 -2.24 -8.50
C VAL A 55 -20.00 -3.73 -8.75
N GLU A 56 -21.22 -4.17 -9.10
CA GLU A 56 -21.49 -5.60 -9.34
C GLU A 56 -20.71 -6.14 -10.55
N ALA A 57 -20.44 -5.30 -11.55
CA ALA A 57 -19.67 -5.70 -12.73
C ALA A 57 -18.17 -5.82 -12.47
N SER A 58 -17.63 -4.98 -11.58
CA SER A 58 -16.19 -4.90 -11.31
C SER A 58 -15.73 -5.67 -10.07
N THR A 59 -16.67 -5.97 -9.16
CA THR A 59 -16.44 -6.73 -7.93
C THR A 59 -17.61 -7.67 -7.64
N PRO A 60 -17.92 -8.63 -8.53
CA PRO A 60 -19.13 -9.44 -8.44
C PRO A 60 -19.20 -10.25 -7.14
N ARG A 61 -18.11 -10.89 -6.71
CA ARG A 61 -18.11 -11.77 -5.54
C ARG A 61 -18.05 -10.99 -4.24
N ALA A 62 -17.22 -9.94 -4.18
CA ALA A 62 -17.21 -9.03 -3.04
C ALA A 62 -18.57 -8.36 -2.85
N ALA A 63 -19.23 -7.91 -3.92
CA ALA A 63 -20.58 -7.35 -3.83
C ALA A 63 -21.61 -8.39 -3.33
N ALA A 64 -21.56 -9.63 -3.82
CA ALA A 64 -22.43 -10.72 -3.37
C ALA A 64 -22.23 -11.02 -1.87
N VAL A 65 -20.98 -11.17 -1.43
CA VAL A 65 -20.63 -11.41 -0.02
C VAL A 65 -21.08 -10.26 0.88
N LEU A 66 -20.84 -9.01 0.48
CA LEU A 66 -21.23 -7.82 1.24
C LEU A 66 -22.76 -7.71 1.33
N LYS A 67 -23.50 -8.09 0.29
CA LYS A 67 -24.97 -8.16 0.29
C LYS A 67 -25.48 -9.25 1.23
N ALA A 68 -24.83 -10.42 1.24
CA ALA A 68 -25.22 -11.55 2.07
C ALA A 68 -24.91 -11.35 3.56
N ARG A 69 -23.72 -10.81 3.90
CA ARG A 69 -23.24 -10.66 5.28
C ARG A 69 -23.51 -9.28 5.89
N GLY A 70 -23.69 -8.26 5.04
CA GLY A 70 -23.98 -6.89 5.45
C GLY A 70 -22.73 -6.06 5.80
N LEU A 71 -22.86 -4.74 5.64
CA LEU A 71 -21.81 -3.77 5.93
C LEU A 71 -21.64 -3.48 7.43
N ALA A 72 -22.69 -3.62 8.23
CA ALA A 72 -22.62 -3.32 9.67
C ALA A 72 -21.65 -4.27 10.41
N PRO A 73 -21.70 -5.61 10.23
CA PRO A 73 -20.70 -6.50 10.81
C PRO A 73 -19.27 -6.23 10.32
N LEU A 74 -19.11 -5.84 9.05
CA LEU A 74 -17.80 -5.49 8.50
C LEU A 74 -17.24 -4.25 9.20
N ASN A 75 -18.00 -3.16 9.24
CA ASN A 75 -17.59 -1.92 9.88
C ASN A 75 -17.28 -2.13 11.38
N GLN A 76 -18.05 -2.97 12.06
CA GLN A 76 -17.77 -3.35 13.45
C GLN A 76 -16.42 -4.08 13.59
N ALA A 77 -16.12 -5.04 12.71
CA ALA A 77 -14.86 -5.77 12.73
C ALA A 77 -13.65 -4.86 12.44
N LEU A 78 -13.77 -3.99 11.43
CA LEU A 78 -12.75 -2.99 11.09
C LEU A 78 -12.49 -2.06 12.27
N TRP A 79 -13.54 -1.45 12.82
CA TRP A 79 -13.42 -0.50 13.92
C TRP A 79 -12.83 -1.14 15.18
N ALA A 80 -13.29 -2.35 15.54
CA ALA A 80 -12.73 -3.08 16.68
C ALA A 80 -11.23 -3.31 16.53
N ARG A 81 -10.75 -3.63 15.32
CA ARG A 81 -9.32 -3.82 15.08
C ARG A 81 -8.53 -2.52 15.13
N LEU A 82 -9.06 -1.43 14.59
CA LEU A 82 -8.46 -0.10 14.66
C LEU A 82 -8.37 0.45 16.09
N GLN A 83 -9.33 0.09 16.95
CA GLN A 83 -9.26 0.42 18.38
C GLN A 83 -8.20 -0.40 19.12
N ALA A 84 -8.04 -1.67 18.77
CA ALA A 84 -7.01 -2.54 19.35
C ALA A 84 -5.59 -2.18 18.89
N GLN A 85 -5.43 -1.61 17.69
CA GLN A 85 -4.16 -1.17 17.12
C GLN A 85 -4.31 0.25 16.59
N ARG A 86 -4.26 1.22 17.52
CA ARG A 86 -4.40 2.63 17.16
C ARG A 86 -3.16 3.11 16.39
N PRO A 87 -3.35 3.82 15.27
CA PRO A 87 -2.24 4.41 14.54
C PRO A 87 -1.56 5.52 15.37
N ALA A 88 -0.23 5.59 15.34
CA ALA A 88 0.53 6.51 16.20
C ALA A 88 0.42 7.98 15.76
N SER A 89 0.29 8.22 14.45
CA SER A 89 0.24 9.57 13.87
C SER A 89 -1.19 10.07 13.58
N LEU A 90 -2.20 9.25 13.86
CA LEU A 90 -3.60 9.53 13.52
C LEU A 90 -4.53 9.27 14.70
N GLU A 91 -5.38 10.25 15.00
CA GLU A 91 -6.51 10.08 15.91
C GLU A 91 -7.76 9.75 15.08
N LEU A 92 -8.30 8.55 15.27
CA LEU A 92 -9.52 8.12 14.57
C LEU A 92 -10.76 8.42 15.41
N ILE A 93 -11.72 9.12 14.80
CA ILE A 93 -12.95 9.56 15.45
C ILE A 93 -14.13 8.81 14.83
N ASP A 94 -14.84 8.02 15.64
CA ASP A 94 -16.09 7.33 15.24
C ASP A 94 -17.29 8.16 15.69
N GLN A 95 -17.61 9.17 14.88
CA GLN A 95 -18.79 10.01 15.04
C GLN A 95 -19.55 10.08 13.71
N PRO A 96 -20.89 10.22 13.73
CA PRO A 96 -21.67 10.33 12.51
C PRO A 96 -21.18 11.52 11.67
N LEU A 97 -20.90 11.29 10.38
CA LEU A 97 -20.54 12.35 9.44
C LEU A 97 -21.60 13.44 9.34
N ALA A 98 -22.87 13.13 9.64
CA ALA A 98 -23.98 14.09 9.70
C ALA A 98 -23.79 15.19 10.77
N MET A 99 -22.89 15.00 11.73
CA MET A 99 -22.52 16.03 12.72
C MET A 99 -21.54 17.06 12.17
N LEU A 100 -20.95 16.81 10.99
CA LEU A 100 -20.17 17.81 10.27
C LEU A 100 -21.15 18.78 9.58
N ASP A 101 -21.15 20.03 10.02
CA ASP A 101 -22.03 21.09 9.51
C ASP A 101 -21.72 21.53 8.06
N GLY A 102 -20.74 20.90 7.41
CA GLY A 102 -20.26 21.22 6.06
C GLY A 102 -19.46 22.51 5.96
N THR A 103 -19.38 23.31 7.03
CA THR A 103 -18.57 24.54 7.09
C THR A 103 -17.15 24.26 7.59
N THR A 104 -17.00 23.20 8.39
CA THR A 104 -15.72 22.74 8.93
C THR A 104 -15.02 21.80 7.95
N SER A 105 -13.79 22.13 7.55
CA SER A 105 -12.91 21.19 6.85
C SER A 105 -12.53 20.07 7.83
N ALA A 106 -12.92 18.85 7.48
CA ALA A 106 -12.66 17.65 8.27
C ALA A 106 -12.14 16.55 7.35
N THR A 107 -11.06 15.91 7.76
CA THR A 107 -10.54 14.74 7.05
C THR A 107 -11.38 13.52 7.40
N VAL A 108 -11.83 12.80 6.40
CA VAL A 108 -12.63 11.58 6.54
C VAL A 108 -11.85 10.41 5.98
N LEU A 109 -11.87 9.29 6.70
CA LEU A 109 -11.27 8.01 6.34
C LEU A 109 -12.37 7.03 5.93
N ALA A 110 -12.23 6.45 4.75
CA ALA A 110 -13.03 5.33 4.28
C ALA A 110 -12.15 4.17 3.82
N THR A 111 -12.63 2.94 3.96
CA THR A 111 -12.00 1.77 3.31
C THR A 111 -12.78 1.47 2.05
N ALA A 112 -12.23 1.81 0.89
CA ALA A 112 -12.96 1.79 -0.35
C ALA A 112 -12.53 0.61 -1.24
N LEU A 113 -13.48 -0.16 -1.74
CA LEU A 113 -13.27 -1.31 -2.64
C LEU A 113 -13.05 -0.84 -4.08
N ASP A 114 -11.96 -1.31 -4.70
CA ASP A 114 -11.49 -0.87 -6.01
C ASP A 114 -11.57 -1.91 -7.12
N ARG A 115 -11.38 -3.19 -6.82
CA ARG A 115 -11.48 -4.26 -7.82
C ARG A 115 -11.42 -5.62 -7.14
N GLU A 116 -11.82 -6.59 -7.92
CA GLU A 116 -11.70 -8.00 -7.61
C GLU A 116 -11.06 -8.72 -8.78
N LEU A 117 -10.26 -9.74 -8.49
CA LEU A 117 -9.71 -10.65 -9.48
C LEU A 117 -9.85 -12.08 -8.96
N VAL A 118 -10.41 -12.94 -9.80
CA VAL A 118 -10.48 -14.38 -9.57
C VAL A 118 -9.79 -15.06 -10.75
N SER A 119 -8.79 -15.88 -10.45
CA SER A 119 -8.07 -16.67 -11.44
C SER A 119 -8.05 -18.12 -11.00
N ILE A 120 -8.53 -19.00 -11.86
CA ILE A 120 -8.59 -20.45 -11.62
C ILE A 120 -7.77 -21.11 -12.72
N GLU A 121 -6.69 -21.77 -12.33
CA GLU A 121 -5.76 -22.44 -13.25
C GLU A 121 -5.77 -23.95 -12.99
N PRO A 122 -6.10 -24.81 -13.97
CA PRO A 122 -5.99 -26.25 -13.81
C PRO A 122 -4.51 -26.68 -13.81
N ILE A 123 -4.07 -27.40 -12.77
CA ILE A 123 -2.70 -27.92 -12.60
C ILE A 123 -2.76 -29.38 -12.18
N GLY A 124 -2.37 -30.29 -13.07
CA GLY A 124 -2.15 -31.71 -12.71
C GLY A 124 -3.37 -32.44 -12.14
N GLY A 125 -4.59 -32.06 -12.55
CA GLY A 125 -5.85 -32.61 -12.02
C GLY A 125 -6.41 -31.88 -10.80
N GLN A 126 -5.71 -30.85 -10.31
CA GLN A 126 -6.17 -29.91 -9.29
C GLN A 126 -6.38 -28.52 -9.93
N TYR A 127 -6.86 -27.57 -9.13
CA TYR A 127 -7.12 -26.20 -9.55
C TYR A 127 -6.41 -25.24 -8.60
N LYS A 128 -5.45 -24.47 -9.10
CA LYS A 128 -4.88 -23.34 -8.36
C LYS A 128 -5.85 -22.19 -8.45
N VAL A 129 -6.29 -21.72 -7.29
CA VAL A 129 -7.27 -20.64 -7.16
C VAL A 129 -6.57 -19.44 -6.56
N LEU A 130 -6.60 -18.33 -7.27
CA LEU A 130 -6.16 -17.02 -6.82
C LEU A 130 -7.39 -16.13 -6.71
N VAL A 131 -7.65 -15.63 -5.50
CA VAL A 131 -8.65 -14.59 -5.25
C VAL A 131 -7.94 -13.38 -4.71
N GLU A 132 -8.17 -12.24 -5.34
CA GLU A 132 -7.60 -10.95 -4.95
C GLU A 132 -8.69 -9.89 -4.83
N VAL A 133 -8.67 -9.16 -3.73
CA VAL A 133 -9.56 -8.02 -3.50
C VAL A 133 -8.69 -6.80 -3.24
N ALA A 134 -8.77 -5.81 -4.12
CA ALA A 134 -8.00 -4.58 -3.99
C ALA A 134 -8.90 -3.45 -3.47
N LEU A 135 -8.36 -2.73 -2.49
CA LEU A 135 -9.03 -1.67 -1.76
C LEU A 135 -8.06 -0.51 -1.55
N GLN A 136 -8.54 0.56 -0.95
CA GLN A 136 -7.70 1.65 -0.46
C GLN A 136 -8.25 2.22 0.85
N ALA A 137 -7.35 2.55 1.78
CA ALA A 137 -7.68 3.47 2.85
C ALA A 137 -7.62 4.89 2.25
N LEU A 138 -8.80 5.47 2.03
CA LEU A 138 -8.99 6.72 1.34
C LEU A 138 -9.28 7.83 2.34
N PHE A 139 -8.46 8.88 2.28
CA PHE A 139 -8.65 10.11 3.03
C PHE A 139 -9.10 11.22 2.11
N PHE A 140 -10.15 11.93 2.50
CA PHE A 140 -10.66 13.06 1.73
C PHE A 140 -11.13 14.19 2.66
N ASP A 141 -11.08 15.41 2.15
CA ASP A 141 -11.67 16.58 2.81
C ASP A 141 -13.19 16.56 2.58
N PHE A 142 -13.96 16.55 3.67
CA PHE A 142 -15.42 16.48 3.61
C PHE A 142 -16.06 17.70 2.93
N ARG A 143 -15.52 18.90 3.17
CA ARG A 143 -16.06 20.17 2.69
C ARG A 143 -15.74 20.36 1.21
N GLU A 144 -14.47 20.20 0.85
CA GLU A 144 -14.00 20.34 -0.54
C GLU A 144 -14.36 19.13 -1.40
N ARG A 145 -14.75 18.02 -0.75
CA ARG A 145 -14.99 16.70 -1.36
C ARG A 145 -13.79 16.26 -2.17
N GLN A 146 -12.59 16.49 -1.66
CA GLN A 146 -11.37 16.28 -2.42
C GLN A 146 -10.52 15.20 -1.78
N VAL A 147 -10.02 14.27 -2.57
CA VAL A 147 -9.07 13.26 -2.08
C VAL A 147 -7.80 13.95 -1.58
N VAL A 148 -7.41 13.61 -0.36
CA VAL A 148 -6.20 14.09 0.32
C VAL A 148 -5.07 13.08 0.14
N ALA A 149 -5.36 11.80 0.39
CA ALA A 149 -4.41 10.71 0.28
C ALA A 149 -5.15 9.37 0.12
N SER A 150 -4.49 8.43 -0.52
CA SER A 150 -4.90 7.03 -0.60
C SER A 150 -3.73 6.14 -0.23
N TYR A 151 -4.05 5.07 0.49
CA TYR A 151 -3.13 3.99 0.84
C TYR A 151 -3.70 2.69 0.28
N PRO A 152 -3.23 2.25 -0.89
CA PRO A 152 -3.74 1.04 -1.53
C PRO A 152 -3.47 -0.22 -0.69
N ILE A 153 -4.43 -1.11 -0.68
CA ILE A 153 -4.48 -2.39 0.01
C ILE A 153 -4.78 -3.47 -1.03
N THR A 154 -4.11 -4.62 -0.94
CA THR A 154 -4.44 -5.80 -1.73
C THR A 154 -4.53 -6.98 -0.79
N LEU A 155 -5.70 -7.60 -0.72
CA LEU A 155 -5.94 -8.84 0.00
C LEU A 155 -5.85 -9.97 -1.02
N GLN A 156 -5.16 -11.05 -0.66
CA GLN A 156 -4.92 -12.13 -1.59
C GLN A 156 -4.99 -13.48 -0.87
N ARG A 157 -5.65 -14.44 -1.52
CA ARG A 157 -5.61 -15.86 -1.17
C ARG A 157 -5.16 -16.64 -2.40
N ILE A 158 -4.16 -17.49 -2.22
CA ILE A 158 -3.81 -18.54 -3.18
C ILE A 158 -4.11 -19.87 -2.50
N ASP A 159 -4.85 -20.74 -3.19
CA ASP A 159 -5.17 -22.08 -2.74
C ASP A 159 -5.04 -23.11 -3.87
N VAL A 160 -5.03 -24.39 -3.53
CA VAL A 160 -5.07 -25.51 -4.49
C VAL A 160 -6.22 -26.43 -4.10
N MET A 161 -7.17 -26.59 -5.01
CA MET A 161 -8.41 -27.35 -4.81
C MET A 161 -8.43 -28.60 -5.68
N GLU A 162 -8.96 -29.71 -5.15
CA GLU A 162 -9.07 -30.99 -5.88
C GLU A 162 -10.22 -31.01 -6.90
N PHE A 163 -11.11 -30.02 -6.83
CA PHE A 163 -12.25 -29.84 -7.71
C PHE A 163 -12.27 -28.41 -8.25
N LEU A 164 -12.97 -28.21 -9.37
CA LEU A 164 -13.18 -26.88 -9.93
C LEU A 164 -14.06 -26.10 -8.94
N PRO A 165 -13.56 -25.00 -8.33
CA PRO A 165 -14.36 -24.22 -7.40
C PRO A 165 -15.59 -23.64 -8.08
N ASP A 166 -16.70 -23.63 -7.37
CA ASP A 166 -17.90 -22.90 -7.76
C ASP A 166 -17.92 -21.49 -7.15
N GLU A 167 -19.01 -20.75 -7.37
CA GLU A 167 -19.14 -19.40 -6.84
C GLU A 167 -19.20 -19.34 -5.31
N ASP A 168 -19.74 -20.37 -4.65
CA ASP A 168 -19.85 -20.42 -3.19
C ASP A 168 -18.47 -20.63 -2.55
N ASP A 169 -17.61 -21.45 -3.18
CA ASP A 169 -16.21 -21.61 -2.76
C ASP A 169 -15.45 -20.28 -2.83
N ILE A 170 -15.62 -19.53 -3.93
CA ILE A 170 -14.97 -18.23 -4.11
C ILE A 170 -15.54 -17.20 -3.13
N ASP A 171 -16.86 -17.18 -2.91
CA ASP A 171 -17.50 -16.29 -1.94
C ASP A 171 -17.02 -16.57 -0.51
N ALA A 172 -16.78 -17.84 -0.16
CA ALA A 172 -16.20 -18.20 1.13
C ALA A 172 -14.79 -17.61 1.31
N ILE A 173 -13.95 -17.68 0.28
CA ILE A 173 -12.61 -17.08 0.27
C ILE A 173 -12.70 -15.56 0.40
N VAL A 174 -13.52 -14.89 -0.42
CA VAL A 174 -13.71 -13.44 -0.37
C VAL A 174 -14.22 -13.00 1.01
N ALA A 175 -15.11 -13.77 1.61
CA ALA A 175 -15.61 -13.46 2.92
C ALA A 175 -14.57 -13.64 4.04
N ASP A 176 -13.66 -14.61 3.94
CA ASP A 176 -12.50 -14.70 4.83
C ASP A 176 -11.54 -13.51 4.63
N LEU A 177 -11.29 -13.09 3.39
CA LEU A 177 -10.48 -11.90 3.11
C LEU A 177 -11.09 -10.63 3.72
N LEU A 178 -12.41 -10.42 3.60
CA LEU A 178 -13.07 -9.19 4.08
C LEU A 178 -13.39 -9.19 5.59
N TYR A 179 -13.85 -10.32 6.14
CA TYR A 179 -14.36 -10.42 7.52
C TYR A 179 -13.47 -11.24 8.44
N GLY A 180 -12.49 -11.96 7.89
CA GLY A 180 -11.62 -12.86 8.64
C GLY A 180 -10.71 -12.13 9.61
N LYS A 181 -10.21 -12.89 10.60
CA LYS A 181 -9.29 -12.40 11.64
C LYS A 181 -7.82 -12.76 11.36
N ALA A 182 -7.56 -13.40 10.22
CA ALA A 182 -6.21 -13.76 9.80
C ALA A 182 -5.36 -12.51 9.59
N ALA A 183 -4.03 -12.67 9.64
CA ALA A 183 -3.11 -11.55 9.41
C ALA A 183 -3.25 -10.94 7.99
N THR A 184 -3.76 -11.74 7.05
CA THR A 184 -4.04 -11.36 5.66
C THR A 184 -5.45 -10.84 5.44
N GLY A 185 -6.31 -10.84 6.46
CA GLY A 185 -7.69 -10.33 6.39
C GLY A 185 -7.74 -8.80 6.51
N LEU A 186 -8.78 -8.20 5.92
CA LEU A 186 -8.94 -6.75 5.83
C LEU A 186 -8.81 -6.01 7.17
N PRO A 187 -9.41 -6.46 8.29
CA PRO A 187 -9.27 -5.74 9.55
C PRO A 187 -7.82 -5.59 10.00
N GLN A 188 -7.01 -6.65 9.85
CA GLN A 188 -5.60 -6.61 10.22
C GLN A 188 -4.81 -5.74 9.23
N VAL A 189 -4.96 -6.00 7.94
CA VAL A 189 -4.20 -5.31 6.88
C VAL A 189 -4.48 -3.81 6.90
N LEU A 190 -5.73 -3.39 7.14
CA LEU A 190 -6.09 -1.98 7.30
C LEU A 190 -5.40 -1.36 8.52
N ALA A 191 -5.40 -2.03 9.67
CA ALA A 191 -4.74 -1.53 10.87
C ALA A 191 -3.22 -1.41 10.69
N ASP A 192 -2.58 -2.37 10.01
CA ASP A 192 -1.15 -2.32 9.69
C ASP A 192 -0.80 -1.23 8.68
N THR A 193 -1.70 -0.97 7.73
CA THR A 193 -1.58 0.12 6.76
C THR A 193 -1.65 1.47 7.48
N LEU A 194 -2.68 1.67 8.31
CA LEU A 194 -2.88 2.93 9.04
C LEU A 194 -1.84 3.18 10.12
N ALA A 195 -1.28 2.12 10.73
CA ALA A 195 -0.19 2.26 11.70
C ALA A 195 1.05 2.98 11.12
N LYS A 196 1.23 2.93 9.80
CA LYS A 196 2.33 3.58 9.06
C LYS A 196 1.90 4.85 8.33
N ALA A 197 0.59 5.10 8.22
CA ALA A 197 0.04 6.20 7.45
C ALA A 197 0.27 7.55 8.15
N LYS A 198 0.53 8.58 7.35
CA LYS A 198 0.61 9.99 7.77
C LYS A 198 -0.16 10.84 6.79
N LEU A 199 -0.99 11.76 7.26
CA LEU A 199 -1.70 12.61 6.32
C LEU A 199 -0.75 13.68 5.78
N PRO A 200 -0.73 13.91 4.46
CA PRO A 200 0.08 14.97 3.89
C PRO A 200 -0.38 16.33 4.44
N ALA A 201 0.58 17.22 4.70
CA ALA A 201 0.27 18.61 4.99
C ALA A 201 -0.23 19.31 3.71
N ALA A 202 -0.89 20.46 3.85
CA ALA A 202 -1.39 21.22 2.70
C ALA A 202 -0.27 21.65 1.71
N SER A 203 0.98 21.73 2.17
CA SER A 203 2.15 22.05 1.35
C SER A 203 2.84 20.84 0.71
N THR A 204 2.42 19.61 1.08
CA THR A 204 3.02 18.39 0.56
C THR A 204 2.61 18.19 -0.89
N ARG A 205 3.58 17.86 -1.75
CA ARG A 205 3.33 17.61 -3.17
C ARG A 205 2.60 16.30 -3.38
N ARG A 206 1.69 16.27 -4.34
CA ARG A 206 0.83 15.13 -4.67
C ARG A 206 1.46 14.28 -5.77
N LEU A 207 1.58 12.98 -5.49
CA LEU A 207 2.04 11.99 -6.46
C LEU A 207 0.88 11.08 -6.88
N GLN A 208 0.79 10.76 -8.18
CA GLN A 208 -0.18 9.82 -8.71
C GLN A 208 0.49 8.84 -9.70
N VAL A 209 0.05 7.59 -9.73
CA VAL A 209 0.29 6.71 -10.88
C VAL A 209 -0.74 7.07 -11.96
N GLY A 210 -0.31 7.84 -12.96
CA GLY A 210 -1.21 8.45 -13.93
C GLY A 210 -1.42 7.62 -15.19
N GLU A 211 -0.47 6.77 -15.56
CA GLU A 211 -0.54 6.05 -16.83
C GLU A 211 0.19 4.71 -16.74
N VAL A 212 -0.50 3.64 -17.12
CA VAL A 212 0.11 2.33 -17.40
C VAL A 212 -0.18 1.98 -18.85
N THR A 213 0.83 1.58 -19.62
CA THR A 213 0.69 1.19 -21.03
C THR A 213 1.39 -0.15 -21.29
N LEU A 214 0.90 -0.89 -22.28
CA LEU A 214 1.50 -2.14 -22.74
C LEU A 214 2.01 -1.95 -24.17
N SER A 215 3.22 -2.43 -24.44
CA SER A 215 3.74 -2.52 -25.80
C SER A 215 3.07 -3.63 -26.61
N ASP A 216 3.16 -3.57 -27.94
CA ASP A 216 2.62 -4.61 -28.83
C ASP A 216 3.24 -5.99 -28.56
N ALA A 217 4.52 -6.02 -28.18
CA ALA A 217 5.23 -7.24 -27.83
C ALA A 217 4.65 -7.92 -26.57
N VAL A 218 4.08 -7.14 -25.65
CA VAL A 218 3.39 -7.66 -24.46
C VAL A 218 1.97 -8.08 -24.83
N ARG A 219 1.23 -7.26 -25.61
CA ARG A 219 -0.12 -7.60 -26.08
C ARG A 219 -0.15 -8.94 -26.80
N ALA A 220 0.84 -9.21 -27.65
CA ALA A 220 0.97 -10.47 -28.39
C ALA A 220 1.24 -11.70 -27.49
N LYS A 221 1.51 -11.51 -26.20
CA LYS A 221 1.78 -12.56 -25.21
C LYS A 221 0.73 -12.64 -24.10
N LEU A 222 -0.29 -11.78 -24.14
CA LEU A 222 -1.39 -11.87 -23.19
C LEU A 222 -2.20 -13.15 -23.49
N PRO A 223 -2.52 -13.96 -22.47
CA PRO A 223 -3.51 -15.02 -22.63
C PRO A 223 -4.88 -14.44 -22.98
N ASP A 224 -5.69 -15.18 -23.73
CA ASP A 224 -7.05 -14.74 -24.13
C ASP A 224 -7.96 -14.39 -22.95
N ALA A 225 -7.73 -15.03 -21.79
CA ALA A 225 -8.48 -14.78 -20.56
C ALA A 225 -8.09 -13.48 -19.84
N VAL A 226 -7.00 -12.81 -20.23
CA VAL A 226 -6.51 -11.59 -19.58
C VAL A 226 -6.98 -10.37 -20.35
N ASP A 227 -7.91 -9.63 -19.75
CA ASP A 227 -8.32 -8.33 -20.26
C ASP A 227 -7.22 -7.28 -20.04
N GLU A 228 -6.86 -6.57 -21.11
CA GLU A 228 -5.79 -5.57 -21.08
C GLU A 228 -6.14 -4.39 -20.14
N GLN A 229 -7.38 -3.92 -20.14
CA GLN A 229 -7.78 -2.77 -19.33
C GLN A 229 -7.73 -3.13 -17.84
N VAL A 230 -8.20 -4.34 -17.49
CA VAL A 230 -8.07 -4.89 -16.14
C VAL A 230 -6.60 -5.01 -15.74
N LEU A 231 -5.74 -5.57 -16.60
CA LEU A 231 -4.31 -5.69 -16.32
C LEU A 231 -3.65 -4.33 -16.08
N ARG A 232 -3.94 -3.32 -16.90
CA ARG A 232 -3.40 -1.96 -16.73
C ARG A 232 -3.82 -1.34 -15.40
N ALA A 233 -5.09 -1.47 -15.03
CA ALA A 233 -5.60 -1.00 -13.74
C ALA A 233 -4.94 -1.74 -12.56
N THR A 234 -4.77 -3.06 -12.67
CA THR A 234 -4.09 -3.89 -11.67
C THR A 234 -2.64 -3.48 -11.48
N LEU A 235 -1.87 -3.29 -12.56
CA LEU A 235 -0.48 -2.84 -12.47
C LEU A 235 -0.35 -1.44 -11.87
N ALA A 236 -1.29 -0.54 -12.17
CA ALA A 236 -1.31 0.80 -11.56
C ALA A 236 -1.58 0.76 -10.06
N HIS A 237 -2.52 -0.09 -9.65
CA HIS A 237 -2.82 -0.34 -8.24
C HIS A 237 -1.62 -0.91 -7.51
N GLU A 238 -1.00 -1.96 -8.05
CA GLU A 238 0.16 -2.60 -7.43
C GLU A 238 1.38 -1.66 -7.37
N LEU A 239 1.60 -0.84 -8.40
CA LEU A 239 2.65 0.18 -8.35
C LEU A 239 2.34 1.25 -7.28
N SER A 240 1.09 1.71 -7.18
CA SER A 240 0.67 2.68 -6.15
C SER A 240 0.84 2.10 -4.74
N LYS A 241 0.46 0.84 -4.54
CA LYS A 241 0.62 0.08 -3.29
C LYS A 241 2.08 -0.06 -2.88
N THR A 242 2.91 -0.52 -3.81
CA THR A 242 4.35 -0.72 -3.53
C THR A 242 5.04 0.61 -3.28
N LEU A 243 4.73 1.68 -4.02
CA LEU A 243 5.23 3.02 -3.73
C LEU A 243 4.80 3.50 -2.35
N SER A 244 3.51 3.42 -2.02
CA SER A 244 2.98 3.87 -0.72
C SER A 244 3.61 3.10 0.44
N SER A 245 3.62 1.77 0.36
CA SER A 245 4.09 0.91 1.46
C SER A 245 5.60 1.00 1.69
N ASN A 246 6.40 1.18 0.63
CA ASN A 246 7.85 1.32 0.74
C ASN A 246 8.28 2.74 1.16
N THR A 247 7.61 3.76 0.63
CA THR A 247 8.02 5.16 0.86
C THR A 247 7.30 5.82 2.04
N GLY A 248 6.15 5.29 2.46
CA GLY A 248 5.29 5.86 3.51
C GLY A 248 4.46 7.07 3.06
N ILE A 249 4.45 7.41 1.77
CA ILE A 249 3.64 8.54 1.26
C ILE A 249 2.21 8.09 0.95
N GLY A 250 1.25 8.99 1.20
CA GLY A 250 -0.08 8.89 0.63
C GLY A 250 -0.05 9.33 -0.83
N LEU A 251 -0.64 8.54 -1.73
CA LEU A 251 -0.76 8.89 -3.15
C LEU A 251 -2.17 9.37 -3.48
N LEU A 252 -2.35 10.05 -4.61
CA LEU A 252 -3.67 10.12 -5.22
C LEU A 252 -4.03 8.75 -5.82
N PRO A 253 -5.32 8.36 -5.82
CA PRO A 253 -5.77 7.13 -6.46
C PRO A 253 -5.28 7.07 -7.91
N PRO A 254 -4.90 5.89 -8.43
CA PRO A 254 -4.39 5.77 -9.79
C PRO A 254 -5.41 6.30 -10.81
N ALA A 255 -4.95 7.02 -11.83
CA ALA A 255 -5.84 7.58 -12.87
C ALA A 255 -6.40 6.51 -13.83
N THR A 256 -5.90 5.28 -13.72
CA THR A 256 -6.39 4.10 -14.45
C THR A 256 -7.25 3.24 -13.53
N GLY A 257 -8.43 2.83 -13.99
CA GLY A 257 -9.36 2.00 -13.21
C GLY A 257 -10.66 2.72 -12.91
N GLN A 258 -11.19 2.56 -11.69
CA GLN A 258 -12.52 3.06 -11.28
C GLN A 258 -12.56 4.56 -10.96
N ALA A 259 -11.40 5.20 -10.79
CA ALA A 259 -11.24 6.65 -10.69
C ALA A 259 -11.35 7.31 -12.08
N ILE A 260 -12.52 7.23 -12.70
CA ILE A 260 -12.76 7.75 -14.06
C ILE A 260 -13.08 9.25 -13.98
N GLY A 261 -12.34 10.06 -14.73
CA GLY A 261 -12.65 11.49 -14.90
C GLY A 261 -12.41 12.35 -13.66
N GLY A 262 -11.56 11.89 -12.73
CA GLY A 262 -11.22 12.65 -11.53
C GLY A 262 -12.31 12.65 -10.47
N ALA A 263 -13.20 11.66 -10.46
CA ALA A 263 -14.24 11.57 -9.46
C ALA A 263 -14.49 10.14 -8.94
N MET A 264 -14.92 10.01 -7.67
CA MET A 264 -15.18 8.72 -7.01
C MET A 264 -16.44 8.80 -6.14
N ALA A 265 -17.36 7.84 -6.26
CA ALA A 265 -18.60 7.81 -5.49
C ALA A 265 -18.44 7.00 -4.19
N ALA A 266 -18.26 7.67 -3.05
CA ALA A 266 -18.19 6.99 -1.75
C ALA A 266 -19.56 6.96 -1.07
N ARG A 267 -20.04 5.76 -0.68
CA ARG A 267 -21.27 5.58 0.10
C ARG A 267 -20.90 5.41 1.57
N PHE A 268 -21.36 6.32 2.42
CA PHE A 268 -21.09 6.24 3.85
C PHE A 268 -22.25 5.62 4.62
N ALA A 269 -22.02 5.31 5.89
CA ALA A 269 -22.97 4.65 6.77
C ALA A 269 -24.34 5.38 6.90
N ASP A 270 -24.43 6.66 6.52
CA ASP A 270 -25.68 7.44 6.46
C ASP A 270 -26.46 7.24 5.14
N GLY A 271 -25.97 6.39 4.25
CA GLY A 271 -26.57 6.07 2.95
C GLY A 271 -26.33 7.13 1.87
N LYS A 272 -25.64 8.24 2.19
CA LYS A 272 -25.36 9.31 1.22
C LYS A 272 -24.19 8.92 0.33
N VAL A 273 -24.32 9.27 -0.95
CA VAL A 273 -23.27 9.13 -1.95
C VAL A 273 -22.54 10.46 -2.05
N TYR A 274 -21.22 10.45 -1.84
CA TYR A 274 -20.37 11.60 -2.02
C TYR A 274 -19.53 11.42 -3.27
N GLN A 275 -19.68 12.33 -4.23
CA GLN A 275 -18.76 12.42 -5.35
C GLN A 275 -17.50 13.16 -4.89
N LEU A 276 -16.43 12.40 -4.67
CA LEU A 276 -15.11 12.92 -4.36
C LEU A 276 -14.43 13.37 -5.65
N LYS A 277 -13.69 14.47 -5.61
CA LYS A 277 -12.83 15.00 -6.67
C LYS A 277 -11.40 14.56 -6.40
N ILE A 278 -10.71 14.09 -7.44
CA ILE A 278 -9.28 13.83 -7.39
C ILE A 278 -8.59 15.08 -7.90
N PRO A 279 -7.78 15.76 -7.08
CA PRO A 279 -7.08 16.95 -7.52
C PRO A 279 -6.01 16.65 -8.55
N GLU A 280 -5.52 17.68 -9.23
CA GLU A 280 -4.37 17.54 -10.12
C GLU A 280 -3.12 17.14 -9.30
N PRO A 281 -2.34 16.15 -9.81
CA PRO A 281 -1.08 15.77 -9.21
C PRO A 281 0.04 16.77 -9.55
N ASP A 282 0.93 17.02 -8.58
CA ASP A 282 2.18 17.74 -8.82
C ASP A 282 3.18 16.85 -9.58
N TYR A 283 3.12 15.54 -9.36
CA TYR A 283 3.97 14.54 -10.00
C TYR A 283 3.18 13.34 -10.49
N VAL A 284 3.55 12.85 -11.66
CA VAL A 284 2.95 11.67 -12.28
C VAL A 284 4.00 10.61 -12.54
N VAL A 285 3.72 9.39 -12.07
CA VAL A 285 4.43 8.17 -12.43
C VAL A 285 3.74 7.54 -13.63
N LYS A 286 4.52 7.23 -14.67
CA LYS A 286 4.11 6.49 -15.84
C LYS A 286 4.87 5.17 -15.91
N LEU A 287 4.15 4.10 -16.24
CA LEU A 287 4.70 2.76 -16.41
C LEU A 287 4.40 2.27 -17.83
N ARG A 288 5.41 1.78 -18.54
CA ARG A 288 5.24 1.09 -19.82
C ARG A 288 5.83 -0.31 -19.69
N LEU A 289 5.03 -1.34 -19.92
CA LEU A 289 5.51 -2.73 -19.95
C LEU A 289 6.01 -3.05 -21.37
N ASP A 290 7.31 -3.26 -21.49
CA ASP A 290 8.02 -3.29 -22.78
C ASP A 290 8.17 -4.71 -23.33
N ALA A 291 8.44 -5.68 -22.46
CA ALA A 291 8.54 -7.06 -22.87
C ALA A 291 8.44 -8.00 -21.67
N LEU A 292 7.85 -9.16 -21.93
CA LEU A 292 7.95 -10.34 -21.08
C LEU A 292 8.75 -11.39 -21.85
N LYS A 293 9.88 -11.83 -21.28
CA LYS A 293 10.74 -12.85 -21.88
C LYS A 293 10.90 -14.02 -20.91
N ASN A 294 11.06 -15.21 -21.45
CA ASN A 294 11.39 -16.38 -20.67
C ASN A 294 12.33 -17.29 -21.46
N GLY A 295 13.05 -18.16 -20.76
CA GLY A 295 13.96 -19.12 -21.37
C GLY A 295 14.54 -20.08 -20.35
N VAL A 296 15.00 -21.25 -20.81
CA VAL A 296 15.69 -22.23 -19.95
C VAL A 296 17.14 -21.80 -19.78
N ILE A 297 17.61 -21.72 -18.53
CA ILE A 297 18.99 -21.35 -18.20
C ILE A 297 19.82 -22.53 -17.69
N ASN A 298 19.16 -23.58 -17.22
CA ASN A 298 19.80 -24.83 -16.82
C ASN A 298 18.82 -25.99 -17.01
N GLU A 299 19.33 -27.16 -17.38
CA GLU A 299 18.53 -28.37 -17.60
C GLU A 299 19.31 -29.60 -17.14
N THR A 300 18.64 -30.43 -16.34
CA THR A 300 19.13 -31.71 -15.82
C THR A 300 18.07 -32.79 -16.09
N PRO A 301 18.40 -34.09 -15.99
CA PRO A 301 17.42 -35.16 -16.18
C PRO A 301 16.21 -35.07 -15.22
N ALA A 302 16.39 -34.47 -14.04
CA ALA A 302 15.33 -34.34 -13.04
C ALA A 302 14.52 -33.04 -13.16
N MET A 303 15.11 -31.94 -13.64
CA MET A 303 14.52 -30.60 -13.60
C MET A 303 15.11 -29.63 -14.62
N LYS A 304 14.31 -28.64 -15.03
CA LYS A 304 14.72 -27.47 -15.81
C LYS A 304 14.56 -26.21 -14.96
N THR A 305 15.56 -25.33 -14.99
CA THR A 305 15.46 -23.99 -14.39
C THR A 305 15.16 -22.98 -15.50
N MET A 306 14.00 -22.36 -15.41
CA MET A 306 13.56 -21.30 -16.31
C MET A 306 13.83 -19.93 -15.69
N LEU A 307 14.28 -18.98 -16.50
CA LEU A 307 14.39 -17.56 -16.15
C LEU A 307 13.23 -16.82 -16.82
N PHE A 308 12.49 -16.06 -16.02
CA PHE A 308 11.47 -15.11 -16.46
C PHE A 308 12.02 -13.70 -16.29
N GLY A 309 11.84 -12.85 -17.30
CA GLY A 309 12.32 -11.48 -17.33
C GLY A 309 11.19 -10.52 -17.69
N ALA A 310 10.94 -9.55 -16.81
CA ALA A 310 10.06 -8.43 -17.06
C ALA A 310 10.89 -7.19 -17.40
N PHE A 311 10.58 -6.52 -18.51
CA PHE A 311 11.21 -5.29 -18.96
C PHE A 311 10.15 -4.19 -19.00
N PHE A 312 10.42 -3.08 -18.34
CA PHE A 312 9.47 -1.97 -18.24
C PHE A 312 10.20 -0.64 -18.17
N GLN A 313 9.57 0.42 -18.64
CA GLN A 313 10.05 1.78 -18.47
C GLN A 313 9.23 2.46 -17.36
N ALA A 314 9.93 3.05 -16.40
CA ALA A 314 9.32 3.93 -15.41
C ALA A 314 9.75 5.36 -15.70
N THR A 315 8.77 6.27 -15.71
CA THR A 315 8.99 7.69 -15.97
C THR A 315 8.26 8.51 -14.89
N VAL A 316 8.94 9.48 -14.29
CA VAL A 316 8.38 10.37 -13.26
C VAL A 316 8.57 11.81 -13.71
N VAL A 317 7.46 12.54 -13.84
CA VAL A 317 7.42 13.89 -14.41
C VAL A 317 6.61 14.84 -13.55
N GLU A 318 6.98 16.11 -13.57
CA GLU A 318 6.13 17.22 -13.15
C GLU A 318 5.27 17.67 -14.34
N PRO A 319 3.94 17.45 -14.33
CA PRO A 319 3.10 17.66 -15.52
C PRO A 319 3.09 19.10 -16.01
N PHE A 320 3.14 20.07 -15.11
CA PHE A 320 3.03 21.49 -15.46
C PHE A 320 4.24 22.03 -16.22
N SER A 321 5.45 21.66 -15.80
CA SER A 321 6.70 22.12 -16.43
C SER A 321 7.24 21.15 -17.49
N GLY A 322 6.77 19.90 -17.48
CA GLY A 322 7.34 18.80 -18.27
C GLY A 322 8.69 18.30 -17.76
N LYS A 323 9.15 18.76 -16.58
CA LYS A 323 10.44 18.35 -16.01
C LYS A 323 10.41 16.85 -15.68
N VAL A 324 11.38 16.13 -16.24
CA VAL A 324 11.59 14.70 -15.99
C VAL A 324 12.55 14.51 -14.81
N PHE A 325 12.12 13.77 -13.80
CA PHE A 325 12.93 13.43 -12.62
C PHE A 325 13.55 12.04 -12.74
N PHE A 326 12.82 11.14 -13.39
CA PHE A 326 13.26 9.77 -13.64
C PHE A 326 12.70 9.33 -14.98
N ASP A 327 13.53 8.73 -15.82
CA ASP A 327 13.10 8.09 -17.06
C ASP A 327 14.13 7.03 -17.45
N GLN A 328 13.86 5.79 -17.08
CA GLN A 328 14.79 4.69 -17.30
C GLN A 328 14.07 3.42 -17.74
N PRO A 329 14.65 2.67 -18.69
CA PRO A 329 14.29 1.28 -18.90
C PRO A 329 14.85 0.45 -17.73
N LEU A 330 14.01 -0.41 -17.19
CA LEU A 330 14.27 -1.24 -16.03
C LEU A 330 13.94 -2.70 -16.36
N ARG A 331 14.55 -3.60 -15.62
CA ARG A 331 14.32 -5.04 -15.76
C ARG A 331 14.36 -5.75 -14.42
N LYS A 332 13.56 -6.82 -14.34
CA LYS A 332 13.60 -7.78 -13.24
C LYS A 332 13.62 -9.18 -13.80
N GLY A 333 14.51 -10.02 -13.26
CA GLY A 333 14.56 -11.45 -13.53
C GLY A 333 14.14 -12.26 -12.30
N ALA A 334 13.44 -13.37 -12.51
CA ALA A 334 13.13 -14.36 -11.49
C ALA A 334 13.29 -15.78 -12.07
N THR A 335 13.82 -16.70 -11.26
CA THR A 335 14.01 -18.09 -11.67
C THR A 335 12.89 -18.97 -11.12
N LYS A 336 12.43 -19.93 -11.93
CA LYS A 336 11.47 -20.97 -11.54
C LYS A 336 12.07 -22.32 -11.85
N VAL A 337 12.13 -23.18 -10.83
CA VAL A 337 12.53 -24.59 -10.99
C VAL A 337 11.31 -25.40 -11.38
N VAL A 338 11.41 -26.12 -12.49
CA VAL A 338 10.35 -26.95 -13.06
C VAL A 338 10.84 -28.40 -13.08
N PRO A 339 10.21 -29.31 -12.32
CA PRO A 339 10.50 -30.74 -12.42
C PRO A 339 10.26 -31.27 -13.84
N SER A 340 11.06 -32.23 -14.28
CA SER A 340 10.90 -32.89 -15.59
C SER A 340 9.52 -33.56 -15.77
N THR A 341 8.87 -33.92 -14.67
CA THR A 341 7.52 -34.49 -14.63
C THR A 341 6.42 -33.44 -14.88
N GLN A 342 6.72 -32.15 -14.77
CA GLN A 342 5.77 -31.07 -15.05
C GLN A 342 5.79 -30.72 -16.55
N TRP A 343 4.79 -31.20 -17.27
CA TRP A 343 4.66 -31.05 -18.73
C TRP A 343 4.06 -29.71 -19.16
N HIS A 344 3.40 -28.98 -18.26
CA HIS A 344 2.88 -27.64 -18.51
C HIS A 344 3.39 -26.64 -17.47
N VAL A 345 3.91 -25.51 -17.95
CA VAL A 345 4.34 -24.38 -17.11
C VAL A 345 3.51 -23.17 -17.50
N ASP A 346 2.73 -22.64 -16.56
CA ASP A 346 2.12 -21.33 -16.75
C ASP A 346 3.23 -20.27 -16.78
N GLN A 347 3.54 -19.82 -18.00
CA GLN A 347 4.53 -18.79 -18.26
C GLN A 347 3.99 -17.40 -17.97
N TRP A 348 2.68 -17.19 -18.11
CA TRP A 348 2.03 -15.91 -17.85
C TRP A 348 2.10 -15.57 -16.36
N SER A 349 1.65 -16.48 -15.48
CA SER A 349 1.71 -16.27 -14.03
C SER A 349 3.14 -15.95 -13.57
N ALA A 350 4.14 -16.70 -14.04
CA ALA A 350 5.54 -16.46 -13.69
C ALA A 350 6.06 -15.10 -14.21
N SER A 351 5.67 -14.69 -15.43
CA SER A 351 6.01 -13.38 -15.99
C SER A 351 5.31 -12.23 -15.24
N TYR A 352 4.05 -12.42 -14.84
CA TYR A 352 3.29 -11.44 -14.07
C TYR A 352 3.90 -11.23 -12.68
N GLU A 353 4.20 -12.30 -11.94
CA GLU A 353 4.89 -12.24 -10.64
C GLU A 353 6.26 -11.54 -10.75
N THR A 354 7.01 -11.84 -11.82
CA THR A 354 8.29 -11.17 -12.09
C THR A 354 8.11 -9.67 -12.31
N THR A 355 7.00 -9.27 -12.95
CA THR A 355 6.65 -7.85 -13.15
C THR A 355 6.37 -7.19 -11.80
N LEU A 356 5.54 -7.79 -10.95
CA LEU A 356 5.24 -7.27 -9.61
C LEU A 356 6.50 -7.13 -8.75
N ALA A 357 7.40 -8.11 -8.79
CA ALA A 357 8.69 -8.03 -8.10
C ALA A 357 9.58 -6.90 -8.65
N GLY A 358 9.44 -6.56 -9.93
CA GLY A 358 10.10 -5.41 -10.54
C GLY A 358 9.53 -4.07 -10.05
N LEU A 359 8.21 -3.98 -9.92
CA LEU A 359 7.54 -2.78 -9.38
C LEU A 359 7.92 -2.55 -7.91
N ASP A 360 7.96 -3.60 -7.08
CA ASP A 360 8.44 -3.48 -5.69
C ASP A 360 9.91 -3.05 -5.63
N ALA A 361 10.77 -3.61 -6.49
CA ALA A 361 12.18 -3.21 -6.52
C ALA A 361 12.36 -1.74 -6.93
N PHE A 362 11.57 -1.25 -7.90
CA PHE A 362 11.53 0.16 -8.27
C PHE A 362 11.05 1.05 -7.11
N ALA A 363 9.95 0.67 -6.46
CA ALA A 363 9.44 1.40 -5.30
C ALA A 363 10.42 1.39 -4.12
N GLY A 364 11.12 0.27 -3.89
CA GLY A 364 12.18 0.16 -2.90
C GLY A 364 13.38 1.06 -3.22
N ALA A 365 13.77 1.17 -4.49
CA ALA A 365 14.79 2.11 -4.94
C ALA A 365 14.37 3.58 -4.69
N ALA A 366 13.10 3.92 -4.97
CA ALA A 366 12.52 5.22 -4.67
C ALA A 366 12.49 5.52 -3.16
N ALA A 367 12.30 4.49 -2.33
CA ALA A 367 12.33 4.57 -0.87
C ALA A 367 13.74 4.50 -0.25
N LYS A 368 14.78 4.33 -1.06
CA LYS A 368 16.18 4.12 -0.61
C LYS A 368 16.34 2.89 0.29
N ARG A 369 15.60 1.81 0.02
CA ARG A 369 15.79 0.52 0.71
C ARG A 369 17.18 -0.05 0.41
N ALA A 370 17.81 -0.65 1.41
CA ALA A 370 19.18 -1.15 1.31
C ALA A 370 19.33 -2.27 0.26
N ASP A 371 18.34 -3.14 0.14
CA ASP A 371 18.32 -4.26 -0.80
C ASP A 371 18.11 -3.83 -2.26
N SER A 372 17.60 -2.62 -2.50
CA SER A 372 17.37 -2.08 -3.84
C SER A 372 18.67 -1.69 -4.55
N LYS A 373 19.77 -1.52 -3.81
CA LYS A 373 21.08 -1.19 -4.38
C LYS A 373 21.59 -2.29 -5.33
N ALA A 374 21.51 -3.55 -4.91
CA ALA A 374 21.95 -4.68 -5.73
C ALA A 374 21.15 -4.76 -7.04
N TRP A 375 19.83 -4.55 -6.96
CA TRP A 375 18.98 -4.52 -8.15
C TRP A 375 19.29 -3.35 -9.09
N LEU A 376 19.61 -2.15 -8.56
CA LEU A 376 20.04 -1.00 -9.37
C LEU A 376 21.36 -1.27 -10.10
N ASP A 377 22.30 -1.96 -9.44
CA ASP A 377 23.60 -2.32 -10.03
C ASP A 377 23.45 -3.37 -11.16
N GLU A 378 22.37 -4.15 -11.17
CA GLU A 378 22.02 -5.12 -12.23
C GLU A 378 21.39 -4.49 -13.48
N GLN A 379 20.97 -3.21 -13.42
CA GLN A 379 20.27 -2.53 -14.51
C GLN A 379 21.19 -2.20 -15.69
N LYS A 380 20.63 -2.24 -16.91
CA LYS A 380 21.34 -1.90 -18.15
C LYS A 380 20.42 -1.11 -19.10
N PRO A 381 20.83 0.07 -19.62
CA PRO A 381 22.08 0.77 -19.28
C PRO A 381 22.04 1.26 -17.83
N GLY A 382 23.07 0.90 -17.06
CA GLY A 382 23.26 1.37 -15.69
C GLY A 382 24.20 2.58 -15.65
N GLY A 383 24.75 2.87 -14.47
CA GLY A 383 25.82 3.86 -14.30
C GLY A 383 25.34 5.24 -13.83
N LYS A 384 26.16 6.27 -14.09
CA LYS A 384 25.95 7.62 -13.51
C LYS A 384 24.56 8.22 -13.78
N PRO A 385 23.97 8.13 -14.99
CA PRO A 385 22.64 8.69 -15.25
C PRO A 385 21.54 8.03 -14.41
N LEU A 386 21.54 6.70 -14.30
CA LEU A 386 20.60 5.96 -13.47
C LEU A 386 20.74 6.35 -12.00
N GLN A 387 21.98 6.47 -11.50
CA GLN A 387 22.24 6.87 -10.11
C GLN A 387 21.74 8.30 -9.83
N GLN A 388 22.01 9.25 -10.72
CA GLN A 388 21.56 10.64 -10.60
C GLN A 388 20.04 10.74 -10.63
N GLN A 389 19.37 10.06 -11.56
CA GLN A 389 17.91 10.06 -11.63
C GLN A 389 17.28 9.34 -10.44
N THR A 390 17.88 8.26 -9.96
CA THR A 390 17.42 7.58 -8.74
C THR A 390 17.52 8.51 -7.52
N GLN A 391 18.60 9.28 -7.41
CA GLN A 391 18.74 10.28 -6.36
C GLN A 391 17.69 11.39 -6.49
N ALA A 392 17.47 11.91 -7.70
CA ALA A 392 16.43 12.91 -7.97
C ALA A 392 15.02 12.39 -7.62
N LEU A 393 14.74 11.11 -7.92
CA LEU A 393 13.51 10.43 -7.52
C LEU A 393 13.38 10.35 -5.99
N GLN A 394 14.43 9.96 -5.28
CA GLN A 394 14.43 9.89 -3.81
C GLN A 394 14.19 11.26 -3.15
N GLU A 395 14.78 12.32 -3.71
CA GLU A 395 14.56 13.71 -3.27
C GLU A 395 13.12 14.15 -3.54
N LEU A 396 12.56 13.81 -4.71
CA LEU A 396 11.16 14.06 -5.04
C LEU A 396 10.22 13.34 -4.06
N ILE A 397 10.44 12.05 -3.78
CA ILE A 397 9.64 11.29 -2.82
C ILE A 397 9.68 11.92 -1.43
N THR A 398 10.83 12.47 -1.04
CA THR A 398 10.95 13.19 0.24
C THR A 398 10.09 14.46 0.27
N SER A 399 9.90 15.14 -0.86
CA SER A 399 8.97 16.29 -0.96
C SER A 399 7.49 15.92 -0.95
N CYS A 400 7.17 14.63 -1.08
CA CYS A 400 5.82 14.07 -1.02
C CYS A 400 5.50 13.40 0.34
N ARG A 401 6.46 13.38 1.28
CA ARG A 401 6.25 12.99 2.69
C ARG A 401 5.81 14.22 3.48
#